data_AF-A0A957EMF8-F1
#
_entry.id   AF-A0A957EMF8-F1
#
_cell.length_a   1.000
_cell.length_b   1.000
_cell.length_c   1.000
_cell.angle_alpha   90.00
_cell.angle_beta   90.00
_cell.angle_gamma   90.00
#
_symmetry.space_group_name_H-M   'P 1'
#
loop_
_entity.id
_entity.type
_entity.pdbx_description
1 polymer ?
#
loop_
_entity_poly.entity_id
_entity_poly.type
_entity_poly.pdbx_seq_one_letter_code
_entity_poly.pdbx_strand_id
1 'polypeptide(L)'
;KTWDWAIFIGSLLPPLLLGVAFANIVKGVPIDANMTYTGGFFNLLNPYALIAGLTSVVIFTVYGGLFLSLKTTGKLHDSAISLIKKAGPVSAAFIIALVIATYLSTDITAQLGINPGMIPVGAALAILAAGAFFNQQRQGWAFTMTAVAISLSVISLFEILFPRVMVSSTSADFSLTIYNASSSPYTLRVMTIVALTLVPFVLIYQGWSYWVFRQRITEKSVLEY
;
A
#
# COMPACT_ATOMS: atom_id res chain seq x y z
N LYS A 1 -11.71 26.13 4.72
CA LYS A 1 -10.26 26.36 4.53
C LYS A 1 -9.41 25.60 5.55
N THR A 2 -9.51 25.87 6.86
CA THR A 2 -8.73 25.12 7.87
C THR A 2 -9.02 23.62 7.87
N TRP A 3 -10.30 23.26 7.79
CA TRP A 3 -10.73 21.86 7.69
C TRP A 3 -10.31 21.18 6.39
N ASP A 4 -10.29 21.91 5.27
CA ASP A 4 -9.79 21.37 3.99
C ASP A 4 -8.30 21.03 4.08
N TRP A 5 -7.51 21.87 4.74
CA TRP A 5 -6.11 21.58 5.04
C TRP A 5 -5.94 20.39 5.98
N ALA A 6 -6.79 20.27 7.00
CA ALA A 6 -6.77 19.12 7.90
C ALA A 6 -7.07 17.81 7.15
N ILE A 7 -8.07 17.79 6.27
CA ILE A 7 -8.40 16.64 5.42
C ILE A 7 -7.25 16.33 4.46
N PHE A 8 -6.68 17.34 3.82
CA PHE A 8 -5.58 17.17 2.88
C PHE A 8 -4.34 16.56 3.56
N ILE A 9 -3.88 17.17 4.67
CA ILE A 9 -2.71 16.69 5.41
C ILE A 9 -2.99 15.31 6.01
N GLY A 10 -4.19 15.11 6.57
CA GLY A 10 -4.62 13.83 7.12
C GLY A 10 -4.74 12.72 6.09
N SER A 11 -4.92 13.05 4.81
CA SER A 11 -4.94 12.06 3.70
C SER A 11 -3.58 11.88 3.04
N LEU A 12 -2.69 12.87 3.13
CA LEU A 12 -1.35 12.85 2.54
C LEU A 12 -0.33 12.12 3.43
N LEU A 13 -0.35 12.38 4.74
CA LEU A 13 0.66 11.87 5.66
C LEU A 13 0.60 10.34 5.87
N PRO A 14 -0.57 9.71 6.11
CA PRO A 14 -0.62 8.28 6.34
C PRO A 14 -0.01 7.44 5.20
N PRO A 15 -0.34 7.64 3.91
CA PRO A 15 0.27 6.85 2.85
C PRO A 15 1.76 7.14 2.70
N LEU A 16 2.20 8.38 2.89
CA LEU A 16 3.63 8.73 2.86
C LEU A 16 4.40 7.97 3.94
N LEU A 17 3.92 8.03 5.18
CA LEU A 17 4.54 7.38 6.33
C LEU A 17 4.47 5.86 6.23
N LEU A 18 3.38 5.30 5.69
CA LEU A 18 3.24 3.87 5.46
C LEU A 18 4.31 3.35 4.49
N GLY A 19 4.52 4.04 3.37
CA GLY A 19 5.56 3.66 2.40
C GLY A 19 6.97 3.80 2.99
N VAL A 20 7.24 4.87 3.74
CA VAL A 20 8.51 5.05 4.46
C VAL A 20 8.73 3.93 5.48
N ALA A 21 7.70 3.55 6.24
CA ALA A 21 7.80 2.52 7.26
C ALA A 21 8.14 1.15 6.64
N PHE A 22 7.38 0.71 5.62
CA PHE A 22 7.64 -0.58 4.96
C PHE A 22 9.00 -0.64 4.27
N ALA A 23 9.45 0.44 3.65
CA ALA A 23 10.79 0.49 3.07
C ALA A 23 11.90 0.36 4.13
N ASN A 24 11.74 0.97 5.30
CA ASN A 24 12.72 0.77 6.39
C ASN A 24 12.68 -0.64 6.96
N ILE A 25 11.52 -1.28 7.03
CA ILE A 25 11.40 -2.69 7.42
C ILE A 25 12.19 -3.59 6.46
N VAL A 26 12.06 -3.32 5.15
CA VAL A 26 12.72 -4.09 4.08
C VAL A 26 14.22 -3.82 4.05
N LYS A 27 14.64 -2.54 4.02
CA LYS A 27 16.05 -2.13 4.04
C LYS A 27 16.78 -2.55 5.32
N GLY A 28 16.04 -2.63 6.41
CA GLY A 28 16.54 -2.88 7.74
C GLY A 28 16.84 -1.60 8.51
N VAL A 29 16.72 -1.73 9.83
CA VAL A 29 16.92 -0.64 10.79
C VAL A 29 17.93 -1.07 11.87
N PRO A 30 18.64 -0.14 12.50
CA PRO A 30 19.59 -0.47 13.58
C PRO A 30 18.84 -1.02 14.78
N ILE A 31 19.03 -2.31 15.04
CA ILE A 31 18.44 -3.07 16.15
C ILE A 31 19.58 -3.75 16.91
N ASP A 32 19.59 -3.58 18.23
CA ASP A 32 20.60 -4.18 19.10
C ASP A 32 20.26 -5.60 19.57
N ALA A 33 21.13 -6.18 20.39
CA ALA A 33 20.95 -7.53 20.96
C ALA A 33 19.68 -7.67 21.82
N ASN A 34 19.14 -6.57 22.35
CA ASN A 34 17.90 -6.56 23.13
C ASN A 34 16.66 -6.44 22.24
N MET A 35 16.81 -6.52 20.91
CA MET A 35 15.76 -6.29 19.92
C MET A 35 15.13 -4.90 20.02
N THR A 36 15.90 -3.90 20.45
CA THR A 36 15.46 -2.51 20.56
C THR A 36 16.01 -1.67 19.42
N TYR A 37 15.19 -0.75 18.92
CA TYR A 37 15.61 0.21 17.91
C TYR A 37 16.56 1.22 18.53
N THR A 38 17.76 1.35 17.95
CA THR A 38 18.82 2.25 18.45
C THR A 38 19.05 3.47 17.57
N GLY A 39 18.30 3.60 16.48
CA GLY A 39 18.38 4.75 15.58
C GLY A 39 17.58 5.97 16.03
N GLY A 40 17.79 7.10 15.34
CA GLY A 40 16.96 8.29 15.48
C GLY A 40 15.80 8.34 14.47
N PHE A 41 14.90 9.30 14.59
CA PHE A 41 13.79 9.51 13.64
C PHE A 41 14.29 9.75 12.21
N PHE A 42 15.31 10.60 12.05
CA PHE A 42 15.82 10.98 10.72
C PHE A 42 16.52 9.82 9.97
N ASN A 43 16.93 8.75 10.66
CA ASN A 43 17.47 7.55 10.01
C ASN A 43 16.41 6.88 9.12
N LEU A 44 15.13 7.02 9.49
CA LEU A 44 14.01 6.49 8.73
C LEU A 44 13.74 7.29 7.44
N LEU A 45 14.19 8.55 7.37
CA LEU A 45 14.01 9.43 6.21
C LEU A 45 15.18 9.34 5.24
N ASN A 46 15.55 8.12 4.86
CA ASN A 46 16.59 7.88 3.86
C ASN A 46 16.01 7.88 2.42
N PRO A 47 16.84 8.08 1.37
CA PRO A 47 16.36 8.23 -0.01
C PRO A 47 15.48 7.08 -0.49
N TYR A 48 15.83 5.83 -0.13
CA TYR A 48 15.02 4.66 -0.48
C TYR A 48 13.62 4.72 0.15
N ALA A 49 13.55 5.01 1.45
CA ALA A 49 12.28 5.12 2.16
C ALA A 49 11.42 6.28 1.66
N LEU A 50 12.03 7.41 1.29
CA LEU A 50 11.33 8.55 0.69
C LEU A 50 10.75 8.22 -0.68
N ILE A 51 11.49 7.49 -1.53
CA ILE A 51 10.96 6.99 -2.81
C ILE A 51 9.74 6.11 -2.55
N ALA A 52 9.81 5.17 -1.62
CA ALA A 52 8.67 4.30 -1.29
C ALA A 52 7.45 5.07 -0.77
N GLY A 53 7.67 6.04 0.12
CA GLY A 53 6.62 6.93 0.62
C GLY A 53 5.94 7.71 -0.49
N LEU A 54 6.73 8.35 -1.36
CA LEU A 54 6.20 9.11 -2.51
C LEU A 54 5.47 8.18 -3.49
N THR A 55 6.00 7.00 -3.77
CA THR A 55 5.32 5.97 -4.58
C THR A 55 3.96 5.64 -4.00
N SER A 56 3.86 5.42 -2.69
CA SER A 56 2.59 5.14 -2.01
C SER A 56 1.59 6.29 -2.17
N VAL A 57 2.03 7.54 -1.99
CA VAL A 57 1.18 8.73 -2.17
C VAL A 57 0.62 8.81 -3.59
N VAL A 58 1.48 8.65 -4.60
CA VAL A 58 1.07 8.77 -6.01
C VAL A 58 0.13 7.63 -6.41
N ILE A 59 0.43 6.39 -6.02
CA ILE A 59 -0.45 5.23 -6.28
C ILE A 59 -1.82 5.43 -5.66
N PHE A 60 -1.90 5.84 -4.39
CA PHE A 60 -3.19 6.06 -3.73
C PHE A 60 -3.95 7.27 -4.29
N THR A 61 -3.23 8.28 -4.78
CA THR A 61 -3.84 9.39 -5.52
C THR A 61 -4.51 8.90 -6.81
N VAL A 62 -3.83 8.03 -7.57
CA VAL A 62 -4.41 7.40 -8.78
C VAL A 62 -5.59 6.51 -8.42
N TYR A 63 -5.45 5.67 -7.38
CA TYR A 63 -6.50 4.76 -6.93
C TYR A 63 -7.77 5.50 -6.45
N GLY A 64 -7.59 6.57 -5.68
CA GLY A 64 -8.66 7.47 -5.26
C GLY A 64 -9.30 8.21 -6.45
N GLY A 65 -8.51 8.66 -7.41
CA GLY A 65 -9.01 9.24 -8.67
C GLY A 65 -9.88 8.25 -9.45
N LEU A 66 -9.42 7.00 -9.60
CA LEU A 66 -10.19 5.93 -10.25
C LEU A 66 -11.50 5.68 -9.52
N PHE A 67 -11.49 5.66 -8.19
CA PHE A 67 -12.71 5.55 -7.38
C PHE A 67 -13.68 6.72 -7.62
N LEU A 68 -13.18 7.97 -7.61
CA LEU A 68 -13.99 9.15 -7.93
C LEU A 68 -14.59 9.07 -9.32
N SER A 69 -13.84 8.60 -10.32
CA SER A 69 -14.35 8.45 -11.69
C SER A 69 -15.54 7.49 -11.76
N LEU A 70 -15.59 6.47 -10.90
CA LEU A 70 -16.71 5.52 -10.85
C LEU A 70 -17.95 6.09 -10.16
N LYS A 71 -17.75 6.97 -9.18
CA LYS A 71 -18.79 7.49 -8.29
C LYS A 71 -19.33 8.86 -8.67
N THR A 72 -18.64 9.61 -9.52
CA THR A 72 -19.01 11.00 -9.87
C THR A 72 -19.37 11.14 -11.34
N THR A 73 -20.10 12.21 -11.67
CA THR A 73 -20.49 12.60 -13.03
C THR A 73 -20.20 14.07 -13.30
N GLY A 74 -20.16 14.49 -14.57
CA GLY A 74 -19.97 15.90 -14.95
C GLY A 74 -18.56 16.41 -14.65
N LYS A 75 -18.44 17.68 -14.23
CA LYS A 75 -17.14 18.35 -14.06
C LYS A 75 -16.18 17.63 -13.11
N LEU A 76 -16.71 17.06 -12.02
CA LEU A 76 -15.90 16.35 -11.04
C LEU A 76 -15.33 15.05 -11.61
N HIS A 77 -16.10 14.35 -12.44
CA HIS A 77 -15.64 13.18 -13.18
C HIS A 77 -14.49 13.55 -14.13
N ASP A 78 -14.67 14.59 -14.94
CA ASP A 78 -13.65 15.04 -15.90
C ASP A 78 -12.36 15.48 -15.20
N SER A 79 -12.50 16.14 -14.04
CA SER A 79 -11.36 16.52 -13.19
C SER A 79 -10.61 15.30 -12.67
N ALA A 80 -11.32 14.27 -12.20
CA ALA A 80 -10.72 13.01 -11.77
C ALA A 80 -9.98 12.31 -12.92
N ILE A 81 -10.58 12.26 -14.12
CA ILE A 81 -9.93 11.69 -15.31
C ILE A 81 -8.67 12.46 -15.70
N SER A 82 -8.69 13.80 -15.65
CA SER A 82 -7.52 14.63 -15.92
C SER A 82 -6.40 14.38 -14.91
N LEU A 83 -6.74 14.24 -13.63
CA LEU A 83 -5.79 13.89 -12.57
C LEU A 83 -5.16 12.53 -12.82
N ILE A 84 -5.96 11.50 -13.13
CA ILE A 84 -5.44 10.14 -13.40
C ILE A 84 -4.52 10.14 -14.63
N LYS A 85 -4.87 10.87 -15.71
CA LYS A 85 -4.02 10.99 -16.91
C LYS A 85 -2.65 11.56 -16.60
N LYS A 86 -2.55 12.49 -15.64
CA LYS A 86 -1.28 13.11 -15.22
C LYS A 86 -0.54 12.26 -14.20
N ALA A 87 -1.24 11.74 -13.19
CA ALA A 87 -0.64 11.00 -12.07
C ALA A 87 -0.33 9.54 -12.42
N GLY A 88 -1.01 8.94 -13.40
CA GLY A 88 -0.81 7.55 -13.82
C GLY A 88 0.62 7.26 -14.31
N PRO A 89 1.15 8.00 -15.31
CA PRO A 89 2.53 7.83 -15.75
C PRO A 89 3.55 8.11 -14.64
N VAL A 90 3.28 9.11 -13.80
CA VAL A 90 4.12 9.43 -12.63
C VAL A 90 4.15 8.25 -11.66
N SER A 91 3.00 7.63 -11.38
CA SER A 91 2.90 6.44 -10.55
C SER A 91 3.74 5.29 -11.10
N ALA A 92 3.68 5.04 -12.41
CA ALA A 92 4.47 3.99 -13.04
C ALA A 92 5.98 4.26 -12.92
N ALA A 93 6.41 5.51 -13.13
CA ALA A 93 7.81 5.91 -12.96
C ALA A 93 8.30 5.71 -11.52
N PHE A 94 7.49 6.10 -10.53
CA PHE A 94 7.79 5.91 -9.11
C PHE A 94 7.84 4.43 -8.71
N ILE A 95 6.98 3.59 -9.27
CA ILE A 95 7.04 2.13 -9.06
C ILE A 95 8.34 1.56 -9.63
N ILE A 96 8.73 1.94 -10.86
CA ILE A 96 9.98 1.49 -11.47
C ILE A 96 11.18 1.95 -10.62
N ALA A 97 11.19 3.22 -10.22
CA ALA A 97 12.22 3.76 -9.33
C ALA A 97 12.30 3.00 -8.01
N LEU A 98 11.16 2.66 -7.40
CA LEU A 98 11.10 1.89 -6.16
C LEU A 98 11.64 0.46 -6.35
N VAL A 99 11.30 -0.21 -7.45
CA VAL A 99 11.83 -1.55 -7.75
C VAL A 99 13.34 -1.50 -7.90
N ILE A 100 13.86 -0.58 -8.71
CA ILE A 100 15.32 -0.40 -8.89
C ILE A 100 15.98 -0.09 -7.54
N ALA A 101 15.45 0.87 -6.78
CA ALA A 101 16.01 1.26 -5.49
C ALA A 101 15.98 0.11 -4.47
N THR A 102 14.96 -0.76 -4.53
CA THR A 102 14.86 -1.96 -3.68
C THR A 102 15.99 -2.93 -3.95
N TYR A 103 16.29 -3.23 -5.22
CA TYR A 103 17.41 -4.11 -5.59
C TYR A 103 18.78 -3.51 -5.26
N LEU A 104 18.92 -2.18 -5.28
CA LEU A 104 20.19 -1.50 -4.98
C LEU A 104 20.44 -1.29 -3.48
N SER A 105 19.37 -1.16 -2.68
CA SER A 105 19.48 -0.70 -1.28
C SER A 105 19.21 -1.80 -0.24
N THR A 106 18.85 -3.00 -0.67
CA THR A 106 18.37 -4.08 0.21
C THR A 106 19.20 -5.34 0.04
N ASP A 107 19.24 -6.17 1.08
CA ASP A 107 19.87 -7.50 1.10
C ASP A 107 19.09 -8.58 0.35
N ILE A 108 18.03 -8.23 -0.38
CA ILE A 108 17.16 -9.17 -1.11
C ILE A 108 17.95 -10.06 -2.07
N THR A 109 19.05 -9.61 -2.66
CA THR A 109 19.84 -10.47 -3.56
C THR A 109 20.70 -11.50 -2.81
N ALA A 110 20.98 -11.26 -1.53
CA ALA A 110 21.85 -12.09 -0.69
C ALA A 110 21.06 -13.00 0.27
N GLN A 111 19.92 -12.53 0.79
CA GLN A 111 19.06 -13.25 1.73
C GLN A 111 17.59 -13.13 1.33
N LEU A 112 17.22 -13.91 0.31
CA LEU A 112 15.81 -14.15 -0.03
C LEU A 112 15.16 -14.98 1.06
N GLY A 113 14.01 -14.49 1.53
CA GLY A 113 13.08 -15.26 2.32
C GLY A 113 12.41 -16.36 1.51
N ILE A 114 11.12 -16.16 1.21
CA ILE A 114 10.42 -16.94 0.18
C ILE A 114 10.63 -16.22 -1.16
N ASN A 115 11.06 -16.96 -2.17
CA ASN A 115 11.16 -16.40 -3.52
C ASN A 115 9.74 -16.06 -4.04
N PRO A 116 9.43 -14.77 -4.29
CA PRO A 116 8.09 -14.36 -4.71
C PRO A 116 7.75 -14.79 -6.15
N GLY A 117 8.70 -15.38 -6.88
CA GLY A 117 8.48 -15.99 -8.18
C GLY A 117 7.86 -15.00 -9.19
N MET A 118 6.65 -15.33 -9.66
CA MET A 118 5.94 -14.53 -10.65
C MET A 118 5.03 -13.45 -10.05
N ILE A 119 4.88 -13.36 -8.72
CA ILE A 119 3.96 -12.40 -8.09
C ILE A 119 4.33 -10.94 -8.38
N PRO A 120 5.62 -10.52 -8.33
CA PRO A 120 6.01 -9.15 -8.67
C PRO A 120 5.77 -8.84 -10.16
N VAL A 121 5.95 -9.84 -11.03
CA VAL A 121 5.63 -9.73 -12.46
C VAL A 121 4.12 -9.56 -12.65
N GLY A 122 3.32 -10.32 -11.91
CA GLY A 122 1.86 -10.17 -11.88
C GLY A 122 1.43 -8.77 -11.41
N ALA A 123 2.09 -8.20 -10.41
CA ALA A 123 1.84 -6.83 -9.95
C ALA A 123 2.15 -5.80 -11.05
N ALA A 124 3.29 -5.94 -11.73
CA ALA A 124 3.66 -5.07 -12.85
C ALA A 124 2.68 -5.18 -14.02
N LEU A 125 2.29 -6.41 -14.40
CA LEU A 125 1.29 -6.66 -15.43
C LEU A 125 -0.08 -6.09 -15.06
N ALA A 126 -0.48 -6.17 -13.78
CA ALA A 126 -1.72 -5.58 -13.30
C ALA A 126 -1.70 -4.04 -13.40
N ILE A 127 -0.59 -3.37 -13.11
CA ILE A 127 -0.45 -1.91 -13.35
C ILE A 127 -0.56 -1.57 -14.84
N LEU A 128 0.11 -2.32 -15.71
CA LEU A 128 0.02 -2.12 -17.16
C LEU A 128 -1.41 -2.34 -17.67
N ALA A 129 -2.07 -3.39 -17.19
CA ALA A 129 -3.47 -3.67 -17.48
C ALA A 129 -4.39 -2.55 -16.98
N ALA A 130 -4.12 -1.98 -15.80
CA ALA A 130 -4.88 -0.85 -15.28
C ALA A 130 -4.79 0.37 -16.21
N GLY A 131 -3.58 0.69 -16.71
CA GLY A 131 -3.38 1.74 -17.70
C GLY A 131 -4.09 1.46 -19.03
N ALA A 132 -4.05 0.22 -19.51
CA ALA A 132 -4.75 -0.19 -20.73
C ALA A 132 -6.28 -0.07 -20.59
N PHE A 133 -6.85 -0.54 -19.48
CA PHE A 133 -8.28 -0.41 -19.21
C PHE A 133 -8.72 1.04 -19.01
N PHE A 134 -7.86 1.87 -18.42
CA PHE A 134 -8.12 3.30 -18.30
C PHE A 134 -8.23 3.98 -19.68
N ASN A 135 -7.30 3.66 -20.60
CA ASN A 135 -7.35 4.17 -21.97
C ASN A 135 -8.56 3.68 -22.77
N GLN A 136 -9.07 2.49 -22.48
CA GLN A 136 -10.31 1.94 -23.03
C GLN A 136 -11.58 2.51 -22.39
N GLN A 137 -11.47 3.50 -21.49
CA GLN A 137 -12.57 4.06 -20.69
C GLN A 137 -13.28 3.04 -19.79
N ARG A 138 -12.63 1.92 -19.48
CA ARG A 138 -13.15 0.87 -18.58
C ARG A 138 -12.64 1.10 -17.16
N GLN A 139 -13.07 2.21 -16.56
CA GLN A 139 -12.62 2.68 -15.24
C GLN A 139 -12.77 1.64 -14.12
N GLY A 140 -13.81 0.79 -14.18
CA GLY A 140 -14.03 -0.25 -13.16
C GLY A 140 -12.97 -1.35 -13.18
N TRP A 141 -12.52 -1.70 -14.39
CA TRP A 141 -11.42 -2.64 -14.58
C TRP A 141 -10.08 -2.02 -14.23
N ALA A 142 -9.86 -0.75 -14.58
CA ALA A 142 -8.67 -0.02 -14.17
C ALA A 142 -8.55 0.04 -12.64
N PHE A 143 -9.64 0.40 -11.94
CA PHE A 143 -9.71 0.38 -10.47
C PHE A 143 -9.37 -1.00 -9.90
N THR A 144 -9.98 -2.06 -10.42
CA THR A 144 -9.76 -3.43 -9.94
C THR A 144 -8.31 -3.87 -10.15
N MET A 145 -7.74 -3.60 -11.32
CA MET A 145 -6.35 -3.98 -11.63
C MET A 145 -5.34 -3.19 -10.79
N THR A 146 -5.59 -1.92 -10.48
CA THR A 146 -4.76 -1.18 -9.52
C THR A 146 -4.83 -1.78 -8.11
N ALA A 147 -6.01 -2.21 -7.65
CA ALA A 147 -6.15 -2.89 -6.36
C ALA A 147 -5.40 -4.24 -6.31
N VAL A 148 -5.50 -5.02 -7.39
CA VAL A 148 -4.76 -6.27 -7.56
C VAL A 148 -3.26 -6.00 -7.54
N ALA A 149 -2.78 -5.00 -8.28
CA ALA A 149 -1.37 -4.63 -8.27
C ALA A 149 -0.86 -4.29 -6.88
N ILE A 150 -1.56 -3.43 -6.13
CA ILE A 150 -1.21 -3.08 -4.75
C ILE A 150 -1.16 -4.34 -3.88
N SER A 151 -2.16 -5.21 -3.99
CA SER A 151 -2.23 -6.45 -3.20
C SER A 151 -1.06 -7.39 -3.50
N LEU A 152 -0.76 -7.61 -4.79
CA LEU A 152 0.37 -8.46 -5.21
C LEU A 152 1.72 -7.87 -4.81
N SER A 153 1.88 -6.54 -4.86
CA SER A 153 3.09 -5.86 -4.37
C SER A 153 3.28 -6.06 -2.86
N VAL A 154 2.20 -5.95 -2.07
CA VAL A 154 2.26 -6.18 -0.62
C VAL A 154 2.56 -7.66 -0.31
N ILE A 155 1.93 -8.60 -1.02
CA ILE A 155 2.21 -10.04 -0.87
C ILE A 155 3.69 -10.32 -1.17
N SER A 156 4.19 -9.80 -2.30
CA SER A 156 5.60 -9.96 -2.69
C SER A 156 6.56 -9.45 -1.61
N LEU A 157 6.25 -8.29 -1.02
CA LEU A 157 7.06 -7.70 0.05
C LEU A 157 7.17 -8.64 1.26
N PHE A 158 6.05 -9.23 1.69
CA PHE A 158 6.05 -10.13 2.84
C PHE A 158 6.65 -11.51 2.55
N GLU A 159 6.53 -12.03 1.32
CA GLU A 159 7.21 -13.26 0.91
C GLU A 159 8.73 -13.09 0.94
N ILE A 160 9.22 -11.99 0.35
CA ILE A 160 10.65 -11.66 0.34
C ILE A 160 11.21 -11.55 1.77
N LEU A 161 10.43 -10.96 2.69
CA LEU A 161 10.83 -10.78 4.07
C LEU A 161 10.80 -12.07 4.89
N PHE A 162 9.87 -12.99 4.61
CA PHE A 162 9.64 -14.18 5.42
C PHE A 162 10.91 -15.02 5.64
N PRO A 163 11.26 -15.45 6.87
CA PRO A 163 10.49 -15.38 8.11
C PRO A 163 10.74 -14.10 8.93
N ARG A 164 11.54 -13.16 8.42
CA ARG A 164 11.83 -11.88 9.06
C ARG A 164 10.62 -10.97 8.94
N VAL A 165 10.27 -10.30 10.03
CA VAL A 165 9.23 -9.25 10.04
C VAL A 165 9.85 -7.86 10.12
N MET A 166 11.10 -7.76 10.60
CA MET A 166 11.90 -6.55 10.58
C MET A 166 13.39 -6.92 10.54
N VAL A 167 14.11 -6.40 9.54
CA VAL A 167 15.53 -6.69 9.32
C VAL A 167 16.39 -5.78 10.21
N SER A 168 17.40 -6.35 10.87
CA SER A 168 18.40 -5.55 11.58
C SER A 168 19.55 -5.19 10.65
N SER A 169 19.93 -3.91 10.61
CA SER A 169 21.11 -3.44 9.89
C SER A 169 22.41 -3.56 10.69
N THR A 170 22.33 -3.91 11.99
CA THR A 170 23.50 -3.99 12.89
C THR A 170 24.08 -5.40 12.92
N SER A 171 23.23 -6.43 12.94
CA SER A 171 23.63 -7.83 12.81
C SER A 171 22.43 -8.65 12.33
N ALA A 172 22.67 -9.63 11.46
CA ALA A 172 21.63 -10.54 11.00
C ALA A 172 20.95 -11.28 12.17
N ASP A 173 21.70 -11.58 13.23
CA ASP A 173 21.24 -12.29 14.44
C ASP A 173 20.20 -11.50 15.25
N PHE A 174 20.15 -10.18 15.09
CA PHE A 174 19.22 -9.30 15.80
C PHE A 174 17.94 -9.02 15.00
N SER A 175 17.73 -9.72 13.89
CA SER A 175 16.50 -9.58 13.10
C SER A 175 15.30 -10.13 13.86
N LEU A 176 14.18 -9.40 13.78
CA LEU A 176 12.90 -9.86 14.31
C LEU A 176 12.27 -10.82 13.30
N THR A 177 11.91 -12.00 13.75
CA THR A 177 11.30 -13.07 12.98
C THR A 177 9.97 -13.48 13.62
N ILE A 178 9.17 -14.24 12.87
CA ILE A 178 7.93 -14.81 13.42
C ILE A 178 8.16 -15.72 14.64
N TYR A 179 9.38 -16.19 14.87
CA TYR A 179 9.69 -17.11 15.97
C TYR A 179 10.13 -16.39 17.26
N ASN A 180 10.81 -15.25 17.15
CA ASN A 180 11.27 -14.48 18.32
C ASN A 180 10.34 -13.31 18.69
N ALA A 181 9.50 -12.85 17.75
CA ALA A 181 8.61 -11.70 17.94
C ALA A 181 7.13 -12.08 18.07
N SER A 182 6.78 -13.37 18.01
CA SER A 182 5.40 -13.81 18.14
C SER A 182 4.93 -13.86 19.60
N SER A 183 3.61 -13.72 19.76
CA SER A 183 2.96 -13.94 21.05
C SER A 183 2.91 -15.42 21.43
N SER A 184 2.54 -15.71 22.68
CA SER A 184 2.36 -17.09 23.14
C SER A 184 1.36 -17.88 22.29
N PRO A 185 1.49 -19.22 22.17
CA PRO A 185 0.56 -20.06 21.40
C PRO A 185 -0.91 -19.91 21.85
N TYR A 186 -1.14 -19.71 23.15
CA TYR A 186 -2.48 -19.47 23.69
C TYR A 186 -3.07 -18.16 23.15
N THR A 187 -2.31 -17.06 23.26
CA THR A 187 -2.74 -15.75 22.75
C THR A 187 -3.02 -15.81 21.25
N LEU A 188 -2.15 -16.46 20.47
CA LEU A 188 -2.33 -16.64 19.04
C LEU A 188 -3.62 -17.40 18.74
N ARG A 189 -3.88 -18.53 19.42
CA ARG A 189 -5.10 -19.32 19.23
C ARG A 189 -6.36 -18.50 19.50
N VAL A 190 -6.38 -17.71 20.57
CA VAL A 190 -7.52 -16.84 20.90
C VAL A 190 -7.71 -15.78 19.82
N MET A 191 -6.64 -15.09 19.41
CA MET A 191 -6.71 -14.07 18.36
C MET A 191 -7.13 -14.64 17.00
N THR A 192 -6.74 -15.89 16.66
CA THR A 192 -7.21 -16.58 15.46
C THR A 192 -8.71 -16.84 15.49
N ILE A 193 -9.26 -17.28 16.62
CA ILE A 193 -10.71 -17.47 16.78
C ILE A 193 -11.45 -16.14 16.62
N VAL A 194 -10.95 -15.08 17.26
CA VAL A 194 -11.52 -13.72 17.13
C VAL A 194 -11.47 -13.25 15.68
N ALA A 195 -10.33 -13.39 15.00
CA ALA A 195 -10.20 -12.99 13.60
C ALA A 195 -11.14 -13.77 12.68
N LEU A 196 -11.24 -15.09 12.83
CA LEU A 196 -12.12 -15.94 12.01
C LEU A 196 -13.61 -15.65 12.21
N THR A 197 -14.00 -15.09 13.36
CA THR A 197 -15.40 -14.72 13.63
C THR A 197 -15.71 -13.28 13.23
N LEU A 198 -14.85 -12.32 13.59
CA LEU A 198 -15.11 -10.89 13.37
C LEU A 198 -14.77 -10.43 11.95
N VAL A 199 -13.72 -10.94 11.31
CA VAL A 199 -13.32 -10.49 9.97
C VAL A 199 -14.42 -10.75 8.93
N PRO A 200 -15.04 -11.95 8.85
CA PRO A 200 -16.14 -12.18 7.92
C PRO A 200 -17.34 -11.26 8.18
N PHE A 201 -17.68 -11.03 9.46
CA PHE A 201 -18.76 -10.13 9.84
C PHE A 201 -18.52 -8.70 9.34
N VAL A 202 -17.31 -8.16 9.58
CA VAL A 202 -16.92 -6.83 9.10
C VAL A 202 -16.95 -6.75 7.58
N LEU A 203 -16.46 -7.78 6.87
CA LEU A 203 -16.47 -7.82 5.40
C LEU A 203 -17.90 -7.87 4.83
N ILE A 204 -18.81 -8.63 5.44
CA ILE A 204 -20.22 -8.68 5.03
C ILE A 204 -20.86 -7.30 5.19
N TYR A 205 -20.68 -6.66 6.36
CA TYR A 205 -21.22 -5.33 6.60
C TYR A 205 -20.65 -4.29 5.63
N GLN A 206 -19.33 -4.32 5.40
CA GLN A 206 -18.67 -3.42 4.45
C GLN A 206 -19.21 -3.63 3.02
N GLY A 207 -19.38 -4.89 2.60
CA GLY A 207 -19.95 -5.24 1.30
C GLY A 207 -21.39 -4.77 1.15
N TRP A 208 -22.22 -4.98 2.18
CA TRP A 208 -23.60 -4.49 2.22
C TRP A 208 -23.65 -2.96 2.12
N SER A 209 -22.84 -2.25 2.90
CA SER A 209 -22.73 -0.79 2.85
C SER A 209 -22.37 -0.29 1.45
N TYR A 210 -21.36 -0.90 0.81
CA TYR A 210 -20.99 -0.58 -0.58
C TYR A 210 -22.14 -0.83 -1.57
N TRP A 211 -22.92 -1.88 -1.36
CA TRP A 211 -24.06 -2.23 -2.20
C TRP A 211 -25.23 -1.25 -2.04
N VAL A 212 -25.50 -0.81 -0.80
CA VAL A 212 -26.51 0.22 -0.49
C VAL A 212 -26.11 1.55 -1.13
N PHE A 213 -24.87 1.99 -0.96
CA PHE A 213 -24.35 3.26 -1.50
C PHE A 213 -23.73 3.13 -2.91
N ARG A 214 -24.26 2.23 -3.74
CA ARG A 214 -23.66 1.95 -5.06
C ARG A 214 -23.88 3.08 -6.08
N GLN A 215 -24.93 3.88 -5.91
CA GLN A 215 -25.32 4.91 -6.86
C GLN A 215 -24.26 6.02 -7.02
N ARG A 216 -24.28 6.69 -8.17
CA ARG A 216 -23.39 7.82 -8.46
C ARG A 216 -23.92 9.10 -7.81
N ILE A 217 -23.00 9.93 -7.35
CA ILE A 217 -23.28 11.23 -6.77
C ILE A 217 -23.30 12.27 -7.90
N THR A 218 -24.34 13.11 -7.93
CA THR A 218 -24.56 14.14 -8.94
C THR A 218 -24.74 15.50 -8.26
N GLU A 219 -24.54 16.61 -8.96
CA GLU A 219 -24.75 17.96 -8.37
C GLU A 219 -26.19 18.20 -7.88
N LYS A 220 -27.15 17.42 -8.38
CA LYS A 220 -28.57 17.47 -7.99
C LYS A 220 -28.95 16.48 -6.89
N SER A 221 -28.00 15.69 -6.37
CA SER A 221 -28.31 14.80 -5.25
C SER A 221 -28.67 15.63 -4.03
N VAL A 222 -29.90 15.49 -3.56
CA VAL A 222 -30.36 16.11 -2.31
C VAL A 222 -29.55 15.49 -1.18
N LEU A 223 -28.75 16.31 -0.50
CA LEU A 223 -28.13 15.94 0.77
C LEU A 223 -29.24 16.05 1.82
N GLU A 224 -29.94 14.96 2.09
CA GLU A 224 -30.77 14.87 3.30
C GLU A 224 -29.80 14.87 4.49
N TYR A 225 -29.77 15.99 5.22
CA TYR A 225 -29.01 16.18 6.45
C TYR A 225 -29.82 15.67 7.66
#